data_AF-A0A9W9P3I8-F1
#
_entry.id   AF-A0A9W9P3I8-F1
#
_cell.length_a   1.000
_cell.length_b   1.000
_cell.length_c   1.000
_cell.angle_alpha   90.00
_cell.angle_beta   90.00
_cell.angle_gamma   90.00
#
_symmetry.space_group_name_H-M   'P 1'
#
loop_
_entity.id
_entity.type
_entity.pdbx_description
1 polymer ?
#
loop_
_entity_poly.entity_id
_entity_poly.type
_entity_poly.pdbx_seq_one_letter_code
_entity_poly.pdbx_strand_id
1 'polypeptide(L)'
;MPPSKTTPIPPSLPLTLIVATTPIRVASSTTHAQNETNTRLGIGLNGTLPWPRIKADMSFFARVTSRPPVKGTTNAIIMGRKTYDSVPKHLRPLGKRISVVITRDQTGSVREGVLQELEARKAKMAATAKAKAEAASEFATTTTTTTTASELEPEAEPATDAIVTPSLDDALEQLDSTYGAKGKLGKVFVIGGAEIYGASLRGDSVGLKKRPIRIVMTNVVRKPVGEDGKVVEEPFECDTFFPDDQFTVEKGWRSASSDEVTEWVGEEVSGEWTREGEVEVQMVGFEKLK
;
A
#
# COMPACT_ATOMS: atom_id res chain seq x y z
N MET A 1 42.68 -11.22 -23.13
CA MET A 1 41.25 -11.15 -22.78
C MET A 1 40.98 -9.79 -22.16
N PRO A 2 40.08 -8.97 -22.72
CA PRO A 2 39.64 -7.77 -22.00
C PRO A 2 38.86 -8.21 -20.74
N PRO A 3 38.97 -7.46 -19.63
CA PRO A 3 38.23 -7.78 -18.41
C PRO A 3 36.72 -7.69 -18.68
N SER A 4 36.02 -8.74 -18.28
CA SER A 4 34.55 -8.80 -18.24
C SER A 4 34.03 -7.56 -17.53
N LYS A 5 33.33 -6.69 -18.26
CA LYS A 5 32.57 -5.59 -17.67
C LYS A 5 31.42 -6.22 -16.89
N THR A 6 31.59 -6.41 -15.59
CA THR A 6 30.47 -6.65 -14.67
C THR A 6 29.48 -5.51 -14.84
N THR A 7 28.37 -5.79 -15.52
CA THR A 7 27.25 -4.86 -15.63
C THR A 7 26.76 -4.56 -14.22
N PRO A 8 26.66 -3.28 -13.79
CA PRO A 8 26.09 -2.96 -12.49
C PRO A 8 24.66 -3.50 -12.44
N ILE A 9 24.39 -4.36 -11.45
CA ILE A 9 23.04 -4.86 -11.18
C ILE A 9 22.17 -3.62 -10.95
N PRO A 10 21.06 -3.44 -11.69
CA PRO A 10 20.17 -2.32 -11.45
C PRO A 10 19.75 -2.34 -9.97
N PRO A 11 19.74 -1.20 -9.26
CA PRO A 11 19.35 -1.16 -7.87
C PRO A 11 17.96 -1.79 -7.74
N SER A 12 17.83 -2.83 -6.91
CA SER A 12 16.55 -3.50 -6.72
C SER A 12 15.52 -2.51 -6.18
N LEU A 13 14.32 -2.53 -6.74
CA LEU A 13 13.24 -1.60 -6.40
C LEU A 13 13.02 -1.57 -4.87
N PRO A 14 12.84 -0.38 -4.27
CA PRO A 14 12.56 -0.27 -2.84
C PRO A 14 11.26 -1.00 -2.50
N LEU A 15 11.22 -1.57 -1.30
CA LEU A 15 10.01 -2.15 -0.74
C LEU A 15 9.36 -1.10 0.17
N THR A 16 8.18 -0.63 -0.20
CA THR A 16 7.48 0.43 0.53
C THR A 16 6.34 -0.16 1.33
N LEU A 17 6.43 -0.14 2.65
CA LEU A 17 5.31 -0.42 3.54
C LEU A 17 4.42 0.82 3.53
N ILE A 18 3.12 0.66 3.26
CA ILE A 18 2.14 1.73 3.39
C ILE A 18 1.16 1.33 4.49
N VAL A 19 0.98 2.18 5.49
CA VAL A 19 0.22 1.86 6.69
C VAL A 19 -0.42 3.12 7.29
N ALA A 20 -1.61 2.98 7.86
CA ALA A 20 -2.20 4.01 8.72
C ALA A 20 -2.13 3.51 10.17
N THR A 21 -1.72 4.37 11.09
CA THR A 21 -1.49 4.01 12.50
C THR A 21 -2.08 5.05 13.44
N THR A 22 -2.53 4.62 14.61
CA THR A 22 -2.91 5.52 15.71
C THR A 22 -2.08 5.25 16.97
N PRO A 23 -1.56 6.28 17.65
CA PRO A 23 -0.76 6.08 18.86
C PRO A 23 -1.64 5.66 20.04
N ILE A 24 -1.31 4.52 20.66
CA ILE A 24 -1.96 3.98 21.86
C ILE A 24 -0.97 4.00 23.01
N ARG A 25 -1.25 4.81 24.04
CA ARG A 25 -0.48 4.83 25.28
C ARG A 25 -0.78 3.57 26.08
N VAL A 26 0.24 2.75 26.35
CA VAL A 26 0.09 1.56 27.20
C VAL A 26 0.66 1.87 28.57
N ALA A 27 -0.10 1.57 29.63
CA ALA A 27 0.40 1.71 31.00
C ALA A 27 1.56 0.72 31.23
N SER A 28 2.70 1.22 31.69
CA SER A 28 3.82 0.37 32.12
C SER A 28 3.40 -0.45 33.34
N SER A 29 3.47 -1.78 33.23
CA SER A 29 3.15 -2.70 34.33
C SER A 29 4.33 -2.96 35.27
N THR A 30 5.42 -2.19 35.21
CA THR A 30 6.66 -2.49 35.95
C THR A 30 7.02 -1.36 36.92
N THR A 31 6.81 -1.62 38.21
CA THR A 31 7.46 -0.89 39.31
C THR A 31 8.98 -1.01 39.16
N HIS A 32 9.68 0.12 39.05
CA HIS A 32 11.13 0.30 38.86
C HIS A 32 11.66 0.25 37.42
N ALA A 33 11.39 1.31 36.65
CA ALA A 33 12.37 2.01 35.81
C ALA A 33 11.73 3.31 35.32
N GLN A 34 12.53 4.21 34.78
CA GLN A 34 12.16 5.60 34.50
C GLN A 34 10.98 5.77 33.52
N ASN A 35 10.46 6.99 33.49
CA ASN A 35 9.28 7.52 32.81
C ASN A 35 9.25 7.31 31.28
N GLU A 36 9.28 6.06 30.80
CA GLU A 36 9.08 5.71 29.39
C GLU A 36 7.60 5.37 29.16
N THR A 37 6.86 6.31 28.57
CA THR A 37 5.53 6.02 28.04
C THR A 37 5.66 5.09 26.84
N ASN A 38 5.37 3.80 27.02
CA ASN A 38 5.39 2.84 25.92
C ASN A 38 4.18 3.11 25.00
N THR A 39 4.43 3.77 23.88
CA THR A 39 3.41 4.08 22.86
C THR A 39 3.46 3.01 21.80
N ARG A 40 2.34 2.33 21.57
CA ARG A 40 2.21 1.35 20.48
C ARG A 40 1.44 1.98 19.33
N LEU A 41 1.68 1.49 18.12
CA LEU A 41 1.00 1.97 16.91
C LEU A 41 -0.13 1.02 16.53
N GLY A 42 -1.37 1.37 16.88
CA GLY A 42 -2.55 0.59 16.55
C GLY A 42 -2.91 0.66 15.06
N ILE A 43 -3.23 -0.48 14.45
CA ILE A 43 -3.57 -0.60 13.02
C ILE A 43 -4.85 -1.39 12.75
N GLY A 44 -5.41 -2.06 13.76
CA GLY A 44 -6.59 -2.90 13.58
C GLY A 44 -7.33 -3.20 14.87
N LEU A 45 -8.62 -3.46 14.71
CA LEU A 45 -9.57 -3.90 15.73
C LEU A 45 -10.55 -4.90 15.09
N ASN A 46 -10.67 -6.10 15.66
CA ASN A 46 -11.59 -7.15 15.24
C ASN A 46 -11.51 -7.49 13.74
N GLY A 47 -10.30 -7.45 13.16
CA GLY A 47 -10.06 -7.73 11.74
C GLY A 47 -10.43 -6.58 10.79
N THR A 48 -10.72 -5.39 11.30
CA THR A 48 -11.01 -4.17 10.54
C THR A 48 -10.14 -3.01 10.99
N LEU A 49 -10.21 -1.86 10.32
CA LEU A 49 -9.54 -0.63 10.78
C LEU A 49 -10.19 -0.14 12.10
N PRO A 50 -9.42 0.42 13.04
CA PRO A 50 -9.94 0.80 14.36
C PRO A 50 -10.71 2.13 14.35
N TRP A 51 -10.68 2.87 13.23
CA TRP A 51 -11.38 4.12 13.04
C TRP A 51 -12.50 4.01 11.98
N PRO A 52 -13.51 4.91 12.03
CA PRO A 52 -14.46 5.08 10.94
C PRO A 52 -13.76 5.39 9.62
N ARG A 53 -14.49 5.26 8.50
CA ARG A 53 -13.93 5.50 7.16
C ARG A 53 -13.39 6.93 7.01
N ILE A 54 -12.07 7.05 6.92
CA ILE A 54 -11.36 8.29 6.59
C ILE A 54 -11.19 8.37 5.07
N LYS A 55 -11.90 9.30 4.41
CA LYS A 55 -11.88 9.40 2.94
C LYS A 55 -10.53 9.87 2.43
N ALA A 56 -9.86 10.79 3.14
CA ALA A 56 -8.55 11.28 2.77
C ALA A 56 -7.54 10.13 2.66
N ASP A 57 -7.39 9.33 3.72
CA ASP A 57 -6.49 8.16 3.77
C ASP A 57 -6.85 7.10 2.72
N MET A 58 -8.14 6.72 2.60
CA MET A 58 -8.57 5.73 1.61
C MET A 58 -8.30 6.17 0.16
N SER A 59 -8.51 7.46 -0.13
CA SER A 59 -8.25 8.03 -1.45
C SER A 59 -6.75 8.12 -1.74
N PHE A 60 -5.95 8.53 -0.74
CA PHE A 60 -4.50 8.57 -0.80
C PHE A 60 -3.95 7.17 -1.08
N PHE A 61 -4.31 6.17 -0.26
CA PHE A 61 -3.93 4.78 -0.46
C PHE A 61 -4.28 4.27 -1.87
N ALA A 62 -5.51 4.53 -2.34
CA ALA A 62 -5.94 4.09 -3.65
C ALA A 62 -5.12 4.73 -4.79
N ARG A 63 -4.86 6.04 -4.73
CA ARG A 63 -4.06 6.75 -5.75
C ARG A 63 -2.60 6.29 -5.73
N VAL A 64 -1.97 6.31 -4.56
CA VAL A 64 -0.55 5.97 -4.40
C VAL A 64 -0.27 4.54 -4.85
N THR A 65 -1.09 3.57 -4.42
CA THR A 65 -0.86 2.17 -4.78
C THR A 65 -1.21 1.86 -6.23
N SER A 66 -2.06 2.62 -6.90
CA SER A 66 -2.45 2.39 -8.31
C SER A 66 -1.67 3.22 -9.34
N ARG A 67 -0.95 4.27 -8.91
CA ARG A 67 -0.16 5.14 -9.80
C ARG A 67 1.15 4.45 -10.21
N PRO A 68 1.29 4.00 -11.48
CA PRO A 68 2.53 3.39 -11.92
C PRO A 68 3.67 4.43 -11.97
N PRO A 69 4.92 4.05 -11.62
CA PRO A 69 6.07 4.95 -11.73
C PRO A 69 6.42 5.29 -13.17
N VAL A 70 6.22 4.35 -14.09
CA VAL A 70 6.51 4.46 -15.52
C VAL A 70 5.32 3.93 -16.30
N LYS A 71 5.00 4.56 -17.42
CA LYS A 71 3.93 4.11 -18.32
C LYS A 71 4.15 2.65 -18.74
N GLY A 72 3.07 1.86 -18.82
CA GLY A 72 3.12 0.44 -19.15
C GLY A 72 3.54 -0.50 -18.01
N THR A 73 3.87 0.04 -16.83
CA THR A 73 4.09 -0.75 -15.61
C THR A 73 2.84 -0.84 -14.76
N THR A 74 2.78 -1.83 -13.86
CA THR A 74 1.71 -1.99 -12.88
C THR A 74 2.31 -2.20 -11.50
N ASN A 75 1.84 -1.45 -10.51
CA ASN A 75 2.29 -1.62 -9.13
C ASN A 75 1.77 -2.94 -8.54
N ALA A 76 2.55 -3.51 -7.62
CA ALA A 76 2.15 -4.66 -6.84
C ALA A 76 1.82 -4.26 -5.40
N ILE A 77 0.80 -4.88 -4.83
CA ILE A 77 0.43 -4.78 -3.42
C ILE A 77 0.53 -6.15 -2.78
N ILE A 78 1.33 -6.28 -1.72
CA ILE A 78 1.55 -7.51 -0.99
C ILE A 78 0.78 -7.42 0.32
N MET A 79 -0.05 -8.43 0.58
CA MET A 79 -0.87 -8.49 1.78
C MET A 79 -1.01 -9.90 2.33
N GLY A 80 -1.33 -10.00 3.62
CA GLY A 80 -1.68 -11.26 4.25
C GLY A 80 -3.13 -11.66 3.94
N ARG A 81 -3.44 -12.96 4.02
CA ARG A 81 -4.79 -13.48 3.78
C ARG A 81 -5.89 -12.75 4.57
N LYS A 82 -5.67 -12.48 5.87
CA LYS A 82 -6.66 -11.75 6.71
C LYS A 82 -6.92 -10.33 6.21
N THR A 83 -5.90 -9.64 5.71
CA THR A 83 -6.04 -8.29 5.12
C THR A 83 -6.78 -8.35 3.79
N TYR A 84 -6.55 -9.39 2.99
CA TYR A 84 -7.35 -9.62 1.77
C TYR A 84 -8.84 -9.89 2.11
N ASP A 85 -9.10 -10.61 3.20
CA ASP A 85 -10.45 -10.89 3.69
C ASP A 85 -11.17 -9.67 4.29
N SER A 86 -10.44 -8.70 4.85
CA SER A 86 -11.03 -7.46 5.35
C SER A 86 -11.46 -6.49 4.24
N VAL A 87 -10.97 -6.66 3.00
CA VAL A 87 -11.40 -5.86 1.86
C VAL A 87 -12.79 -6.33 1.41
N PRO A 88 -13.78 -5.41 1.21
CA PRO A 88 -15.10 -5.80 0.74
C PRO A 88 -15.05 -6.64 -0.54
N LYS A 89 -15.83 -7.73 -0.60
CA LYS A 89 -15.81 -8.69 -1.72
C LYS A 89 -15.95 -8.07 -3.12
N HIS A 90 -16.72 -6.99 -3.23
CA HIS A 90 -16.95 -6.30 -4.51
C HIS A 90 -15.77 -5.42 -4.97
N LEU A 91 -14.78 -5.19 -4.10
CA LEU A 91 -13.58 -4.40 -4.36
C LEU A 91 -12.32 -5.25 -4.52
N ARG A 92 -12.33 -6.52 -4.11
CA ARG A 92 -11.19 -7.44 -4.23
C ARG A 92 -11.29 -8.32 -5.49
N PRO A 93 -10.15 -8.65 -6.14
CA PRO A 93 -8.85 -8.01 -5.99
C PRO A 93 -8.90 -6.52 -6.35
N LEU A 94 -8.01 -5.72 -5.74
CA LEU A 94 -7.99 -4.28 -5.95
C LEU A 94 -7.57 -3.97 -7.39
N GLY A 95 -8.45 -3.29 -8.14
CA GLY A 95 -8.24 -2.98 -9.55
C GLY A 95 -7.03 -2.08 -9.81
N LYS A 96 -6.48 -2.16 -11.03
CA LYS A 96 -5.31 -1.41 -11.50
C LYS A 96 -4.00 -1.72 -10.75
N ARG A 97 -3.92 -2.87 -10.10
CA ARG A 97 -2.79 -3.36 -9.29
C ARG A 97 -2.64 -4.86 -9.45
N ILE A 98 -1.44 -5.36 -9.17
CA ILE A 98 -1.16 -6.79 -8.97
C ILE A 98 -1.34 -7.09 -7.48
N SER A 99 -2.39 -7.82 -7.11
CA SER A 99 -2.67 -8.20 -5.72
C SER A 99 -1.93 -9.50 -5.36
N VAL A 100 -1.01 -9.45 -4.40
CA VAL A 100 -0.27 -10.62 -3.91
C VAL A 100 -0.78 -11.01 -2.54
N VAL A 101 -1.37 -12.20 -2.42
CA VAL A 101 -1.94 -12.71 -1.18
C VAL A 101 -1.02 -13.78 -0.60
N ILE A 102 -0.45 -13.50 0.57
CA ILE A 102 0.38 -14.46 1.30
C ILE A 102 -0.52 -15.33 2.19
N THR A 103 -0.45 -16.64 2.00
CA THR A 103 -1.19 -17.62 2.80
C THR A 103 -0.39 -18.92 2.95
N ARG A 104 -0.47 -19.56 4.11
CA ARG A 104 0.11 -20.89 4.34
C ARG A 104 -0.87 -22.03 4.04
N ASP A 105 -2.03 -21.71 3.48
CA ASP A 105 -3.03 -22.69 3.10
C ASP A 105 -2.47 -23.66 2.05
N GLN A 106 -2.31 -24.92 2.43
CA GLN A 106 -1.84 -25.98 1.54
C GLN A 106 -2.97 -26.64 0.75
N THR A 107 -4.23 -26.37 1.09
CA THR A 107 -5.39 -26.99 0.43
C THR A 107 -5.66 -26.42 -0.96
N GLY A 108 -5.15 -25.21 -1.24
CA GLY A 108 -5.39 -24.50 -2.50
C GLY A 108 -6.71 -23.73 -2.54
N SER A 109 -7.59 -23.90 -1.54
CA SER A 109 -8.91 -23.24 -1.50
C SER A 109 -8.82 -21.72 -1.57
N VAL A 110 -7.86 -21.11 -0.86
CA VAL A 110 -7.62 -19.67 -0.92
C VAL A 110 -7.16 -19.24 -2.31
N ARG A 111 -6.29 -20.02 -2.95
CA ARG A 111 -5.80 -19.73 -4.30
C ARG A 111 -6.92 -19.77 -5.32
N GLU A 112 -7.75 -20.80 -5.29
CA GLU A 112 -8.91 -20.92 -6.18
C GLU A 112 -9.89 -19.76 -5.98
N GLY A 113 -10.21 -19.42 -4.73
CA GLY A 113 -11.09 -18.29 -4.40
C GLY A 113 -10.56 -16.95 -4.95
N VAL A 114 -9.28 -16.66 -4.75
CA VAL A 114 -8.66 -15.43 -5.27
C VAL A 114 -8.69 -15.37 -6.80
N LEU A 115 -8.44 -16.50 -7.48
CA LEU A 115 -8.49 -16.56 -8.95
C LEU A 115 -9.92 -16.39 -9.49
N GLN A 116 -10.93 -16.97 -8.83
CA GLN A 116 -12.34 -16.77 -9.19
C GLN A 116 -12.75 -15.29 -9.03
N GLU A 117 -12.36 -14.67 -7.92
CA GLU A 117 -12.63 -13.24 -7.67
C GLU A 117 -11.91 -12.34 -8.70
N LEU A 118 -10.69 -12.70 -9.11
CA LEU A 118 -9.96 -12.00 -10.16
C LEU A 118 -10.70 -12.05 -11.50
N GLU A 119 -11.15 -13.23 -11.93
CA GLU A 119 -11.86 -13.38 -13.20
C GLU A 119 -13.20 -12.63 -13.19
N ALA A 120 -13.95 -12.70 -12.08
CA ALA A 120 -15.16 -11.90 -11.90
C ALA A 120 -14.86 -10.38 -11.98
N ARG A 121 -13.73 -9.93 -11.40
CA ARG A 121 -13.32 -8.53 -11.44
C ARG A 121 -12.95 -8.08 -12.85
N LYS A 122 -12.18 -8.89 -13.59
CA LYS A 122 -11.83 -8.63 -15.00
C LYS A 122 -13.08 -8.54 -15.87
N ALA A 123 -14.02 -9.47 -15.71
CA ALA A 123 -15.29 -9.46 -16.44
C ALA A 123 -16.09 -8.18 -16.17
N LYS A 124 -16.21 -7.76 -14.90
CA LYS A 124 -16.89 -6.51 -14.54
C LYS A 124 -16.20 -5.27 -15.12
N MET A 125 -14.86 -5.25 -15.13
CA MET A 125 -14.09 -4.15 -15.72
C MET A 125 -14.25 -4.09 -17.24
N ALA A 126 -14.21 -5.24 -17.92
CA ALA A 126 -14.42 -5.33 -19.36
C ALA A 126 -15.84 -4.88 -19.74
N ALA A 127 -16.87 -5.30 -18.99
CA ALA A 127 -18.24 -4.85 -19.19
C ALA A 127 -18.40 -3.33 -19.00
N THR A 128 -17.75 -2.77 -17.96
CA THR A 128 -17.78 -1.32 -17.70
C THR A 128 -17.05 -0.54 -18.80
N ALA A 129 -15.90 -1.04 -19.27
CA ALA A 129 -15.15 -0.43 -20.36
C ALA A 129 -15.93 -0.47 -21.67
N LYS A 130 -16.61 -1.59 -21.97
CA LYS A 130 -17.50 -1.72 -23.12
C LYS A 130 -18.67 -0.73 -23.05
N ALA A 131 -19.36 -0.66 -21.92
CA ALA A 131 -20.47 0.30 -21.74
C ALA A 131 -20.00 1.76 -21.87
N LYS A 132 -18.81 2.11 -21.35
CA LYS A 132 -18.23 3.45 -21.50
C LYS A 132 -17.87 3.76 -22.96
N ALA A 133 -17.35 2.78 -23.70
CA ALA A 133 -17.04 2.94 -25.12
C ALA A 133 -18.31 3.09 -25.97
N GLU A 134 -19.37 2.33 -25.67
CA GLU A 134 -20.67 2.43 -26.33
C GLU A 134 -21.33 3.79 -26.07
N ALA A 135 -21.35 4.26 -24.82
CA ALA A 135 -21.87 5.58 -24.46
C ALA A 135 -21.06 6.74 -25.08
N ALA A 136 -19.74 6.59 -25.23
CA ALA A 136 -18.90 7.57 -25.92
C ALA A 136 -19.16 7.59 -27.43
N SER A 137 -19.55 6.45 -28.03
CA SER A 137 -19.93 6.36 -29.44
C SER A 137 -21.28 6.99 -29.73
N GLU A 138 -22.26 6.91 -28.82
CA GLU A 138 -23.56 7.58 -28.97
C GLU A 138 -23.46 9.11 -28.89
N PHE A 139 -22.51 9.66 -28.12
CA PHE A 139 -22.28 11.10 -28.02
C PHE A 139 -21.56 11.71 -29.25
N ALA A 140 -20.88 10.88 -30.05
CA ALA A 140 -20.12 11.33 -31.22
C ALA A 140 -20.98 11.53 -32.49
N THR A 141 -22.29 11.25 -32.45
CA THR A 141 -23.16 11.28 -33.66
C THR A 141 -23.71 12.68 -34.01
N THR A 142 -23.37 13.75 -33.26
CA THR A 142 -23.95 15.11 -33.50
C THR A 142 -22.92 16.24 -33.70
N THR A 143 -21.63 16.00 -33.93
CA THR A 143 -20.72 17.11 -34.29
C THR A 143 -19.65 16.72 -35.29
N THR A 144 -19.91 17.06 -36.55
CA THR A 144 -18.95 17.08 -37.65
C THR A 144 -17.95 18.21 -37.45
N THR A 145 -16.75 17.92 -36.96
CA THR A 145 -15.59 18.81 -37.21
C THR A 145 -14.31 18.00 -37.38
N THR A 146 -13.77 18.10 -38.58
CA THR A 146 -12.47 17.59 -39.04
C THR A 146 -11.34 18.07 -38.13
N THR A 147 -10.59 17.15 -37.51
CA THR A 147 -9.21 17.40 -37.09
C THR A 147 -8.41 16.10 -37.18
N THR A 148 -7.27 16.22 -37.86
CA THR A 148 -6.27 15.24 -38.26
C THR A 148 -5.94 14.22 -37.17
N ALA A 149 -6.06 12.94 -37.52
CA ALA A 149 -5.67 11.81 -36.71
C ALA A 149 -4.13 11.74 -36.58
N SER A 150 -3.65 11.89 -35.35
CA SER A 150 -2.35 11.35 -34.92
C SER A 150 -2.66 10.02 -34.23
N GLU A 151 -2.05 8.95 -34.74
CA GLU A 151 -2.10 7.60 -34.17
C GLU A 151 -1.55 7.61 -32.74
N LEU A 152 -2.44 7.78 -31.77
CA LEU A 152 -2.20 7.43 -30.38
C LEU A 152 -2.54 5.94 -30.25
N GLU A 153 -1.51 5.10 -30.16
CA GLU A 153 -1.69 3.72 -29.70
C GLU A 153 -2.50 3.75 -28.37
N PRO A 154 -3.47 2.84 -28.17
CA PRO A 154 -4.32 2.87 -26.99
C PRO A 154 -3.44 2.74 -25.74
N GLU A 155 -3.46 3.80 -24.91
CA GLU A 155 -2.62 3.90 -23.72
C GLU A 155 -2.83 2.66 -22.81
N ALA A 156 -1.75 1.90 -22.56
CA ALA A 156 -1.82 0.70 -21.75
C ALA A 156 -2.02 1.05 -20.26
N GLU A 157 -3.28 1.14 -19.85
CA GLU A 157 -3.70 1.28 -18.46
C GLU A 157 -3.12 0.14 -17.58
N PRO A 158 -2.80 0.41 -16.29
CA PRO A 158 -2.30 -0.61 -15.38
C PRO A 158 -3.26 -1.80 -15.27
N ALA A 159 -2.67 -3.00 -15.35
CA ALA A 159 -3.42 -4.24 -15.34
C ALA A 159 -4.04 -4.53 -13.95
N THR A 160 -5.05 -5.40 -13.93
CA THR A 160 -5.57 -5.99 -12.68
C THR A 160 -5.23 -7.47 -12.67
N ASP A 161 -4.44 -7.89 -11.69
CA ASP A 161 -4.01 -9.28 -11.55
C ASP A 161 -3.98 -9.69 -10.08
N ALA A 162 -3.94 -11.00 -9.83
CA ALA A 162 -3.80 -11.54 -8.48
C ALA A 162 -2.97 -12.83 -8.46
N ILE A 163 -2.03 -12.91 -7.52
CA ILE A 163 -1.21 -14.09 -7.27
C ILE A 163 -1.29 -14.48 -5.79
N VAL A 164 -1.13 -15.77 -5.51
CA VAL A 164 -1.16 -16.32 -4.15
C VAL A 164 0.13 -17.07 -3.90
N THR A 165 0.83 -16.70 -2.82
CA THR A 165 2.16 -17.24 -2.49
C THR A 165 2.25 -17.71 -1.03
N PRO A 166 3.15 -18.66 -0.71
CA PRO A 166 3.29 -19.17 0.64
C PRO A 166 4.10 -18.26 1.57
N SER A 167 4.95 -17.39 1.01
CA SER A 167 5.78 -16.46 1.78
C SER A 167 5.99 -15.12 1.07
N LEU A 168 6.62 -14.19 1.80
CA LEU A 168 7.05 -12.90 1.27
C LEU A 168 8.21 -13.04 0.27
N ASP A 169 9.10 -14.03 0.45
CA ASP A 169 10.18 -14.28 -0.51
C ASP A 169 9.63 -14.80 -1.83
N ASP A 170 8.74 -15.78 -1.78
CA ASP A 170 8.08 -16.32 -2.99
C ASP A 170 7.27 -15.23 -3.71
N ALA A 171 6.62 -14.33 -2.95
CA ALA A 171 5.93 -13.17 -3.51
C ALA A 171 6.87 -12.27 -4.31
N LEU A 172 8.01 -11.89 -3.73
CA LEU A 172 8.98 -11.01 -4.37
C LEU A 172 9.62 -11.69 -5.59
N GLU A 173 10.02 -12.95 -5.47
CA GLU A 173 10.60 -13.72 -6.58
C GLU A 173 9.61 -13.91 -7.73
N GLN A 174 8.34 -14.22 -7.42
CA GLN A 174 7.33 -14.38 -8.45
C GLN A 174 7.00 -13.05 -9.14
N LEU A 175 6.97 -11.93 -8.41
CA LEU A 175 6.79 -10.59 -8.99
C LEU A 175 7.94 -10.24 -9.93
N ASP A 176 9.18 -10.44 -9.48
CA ASP A 176 10.39 -10.16 -10.26
C ASP A 176 10.44 -11.02 -11.52
N SER A 177 10.16 -12.31 -11.43
CA SER A 177 10.20 -13.23 -12.59
C SER A 177 9.03 -13.03 -13.56
N THR A 178 7.81 -12.80 -13.07
CA THR A 178 6.60 -12.76 -13.91
C THR A 178 6.40 -11.41 -14.59
N TYR A 179 6.67 -10.32 -13.86
CA TYR A 179 6.42 -8.94 -14.32
C TYR A 179 7.72 -8.15 -14.43
N GLY A 180 8.64 -8.29 -13.47
CA GLY A 180 9.92 -7.56 -13.45
C GLY A 180 10.79 -7.87 -14.67
N ALA A 181 10.98 -9.16 -15.00
CA ALA A 181 11.75 -9.63 -16.14
C ALA A 181 11.19 -9.16 -17.50
N LYS A 182 9.91 -8.77 -17.52
CA LYS A 182 9.22 -8.23 -18.71
C LYS A 182 9.15 -6.69 -18.71
N GLY A 183 9.75 -6.02 -17.72
CA GLY A 183 9.67 -4.57 -17.55
C GLY A 183 8.26 -4.06 -17.23
N LYS A 184 7.36 -4.91 -16.73
CA LYS A 184 5.96 -4.57 -16.43
C LYS A 184 5.70 -4.31 -14.95
N LEU A 185 6.68 -4.58 -14.07
CA LEU A 185 6.54 -4.34 -12.63
C LEU A 185 6.84 -2.88 -12.29
N GLY A 186 5.88 -2.23 -11.63
CA GLY A 186 6.03 -0.88 -11.06
C GLY A 186 6.59 -0.92 -9.63
N LYS A 187 6.09 -0.03 -8.77
CA LYS A 187 6.44 -0.01 -7.34
C LYS A 187 5.83 -1.24 -6.62
N VAL A 188 6.52 -1.75 -5.59
CA VAL A 188 6.04 -2.85 -4.76
C VAL A 188 5.70 -2.32 -3.37
N PHE A 189 4.44 -2.44 -3.00
CA PHE A 189 3.92 -2.00 -1.71
C PHE A 189 3.60 -3.17 -0.81
N VAL A 190 3.95 -3.09 0.46
CA VAL A 190 3.42 -3.98 1.50
C VAL A 190 2.29 -3.23 2.22
N ILE A 191 1.08 -3.78 2.17
CA ILE A 191 -0.12 -3.13 2.71
C ILE A 191 -0.63 -3.82 3.99
N GLY A 192 0.19 -4.72 4.56
CA GLY A 192 -0.06 -5.37 5.85
C GLY A 192 -0.68 -6.76 5.74
N GLY A 193 -1.23 -7.33 6.81
CA GLY A 193 -1.31 -6.78 8.17
C GLY A 193 -0.03 -6.94 8.99
N ALA A 194 -0.16 -6.87 10.32
CA ALA A 194 0.95 -6.91 11.28
C ALA A 194 1.97 -8.03 11.01
N GLU A 195 1.51 -9.24 10.69
CA GLU A 195 2.38 -10.39 10.39
C GLU A 195 3.27 -10.13 9.15
N ILE A 196 2.71 -9.54 8.10
CA ILE A 196 3.43 -9.27 6.84
C ILE A 196 4.33 -8.05 6.98
N TYR A 197 3.88 -7.01 7.70
CA TYR A 197 4.76 -5.90 8.08
C TYR A 197 5.96 -6.42 8.89
N GLY A 198 5.73 -7.29 9.87
CA GLY A 198 6.79 -7.83 10.73
C GLY A 198 7.79 -8.66 9.93
N ALA A 199 7.29 -9.48 8.99
CA ALA A 199 8.16 -10.21 8.06
C ALA A 199 8.99 -9.28 7.17
N SER A 200 8.40 -8.18 6.70
CA SER A 200 9.10 -7.20 5.86
C SER A 200 10.18 -6.44 6.63
N LEU A 201 9.92 -6.11 7.90
CA LEU A 201 10.83 -5.31 8.73
C LEU A 201 12.03 -6.10 9.28
N ARG A 202 11.87 -7.40 9.55
CA ARG A 202 12.98 -8.25 10.02
C ARG A 202 14.15 -8.30 9.02
N GLY A 203 13.85 -8.28 7.72
CA GLY A 203 14.89 -8.24 6.69
C GLY A 203 15.74 -9.53 6.59
N ASP A 204 15.32 -10.61 7.25
CA ASP A 204 16.04 -11.90 7.26
C ASP A 204 16.06 -12.59 5.90
N SER A 205 15.18 -12.15 5.00
CA SER A 205 14.85 -12.78 3.74
C SER A 205 15.83 -12.37 2.64
N VAL A 206 16.21 -13.31 1.78
CA VAL A 206 17.24 -13.09 0.74
C VAL A 206 16.79 -12.02 -0.27
N GLY A 207 15.49 -11.97 -0.56
CA GLY A 207 14.88 -10.95 -1.43
C GLY A 207 14.86 -9.56 -0.80
N LEU A 208 14.70 -9.47 0.53
CA LEU A 208 14.67 -8.20 1.27
C LEU A 208 16.05 -7.56 1.44
N LYS A 209 17.12 -8.35 1.65
CA LYS A 209 18.49 -7.84 1.88
C LYS A 209 19.03 -6.93 0.78
N LYS A 210 18.46 -7.00 -0.43
CA LYS A 210 18.87 -6.19 -1.57
C LYS A 210 18.13 -4.85 -1.65
N ARG A 211 16.95 -4.73 -1.03
CA ARG A 211 16.00 -3.65 -1.25
C ARG A 211 16.01 -2.63 -0.10
N PRO A 212 16.10 -1.32 -0.38
CA PRO A 212 15.79 -0.31 0.63
C PRO A 212 14.37 -0.50 1.16
N ILE A 213 14.18 -0.41 2.47
CA ILE A 213 12.86 -0.49 3.11
C ILE A 213 12.42 0.93 3.45
N ARG A 214 11.21 1.27 3.01
CA ARG A 214 10.56 2.55 3.30
C ARG A 214 9.22 2.30 3.96
N ILE A 215 8.80 3.23 4.80
CA ILE A 215 7.46 3.28 5.35
C ILE A 215 6.84 4.60 4.91
N VAL A 216 5.65 4.54 4.31
CA VAL A 216 4.75 5.68 4.13
C VAL A 216 3.63 5.49 5.15
N MET A 217 3.55 6.38 6.12
CA MET A 217 2.67 6.25 7.27
C MET A 217 1.64 7.38 7.31
N THR A 218 0.37 7.03 7.43
CA THR A 218 -0.69 7.97 7.82
C THR A 218 -0.84 7.91 9.34
N ASN A 219 -0.42 8.94 10.05
CA ASN A 219 -0.73 9.12 11.46
C ASN A 219 -2.21 9.51 11.59
N VAL A 220 -2.94 8.83 12.48
CA VAL A 220 -4.36 9.08 12.74
C VAL A 220 -4.55 9.33 14.24
N VAL A 221 -5.10 10.49 14.59
CA VAL A 221 -5.48 10.81 15.97
C VAL A 221 -6.94 11.22 16.03
N ARG A 222 -7.65 10.79 17.07
CA ARG A 222 -9.05 11.18 17.30
C ARG A 222 -9.11 12.35 18.27
N LYS A 223 -9.73 13.42 17.79
CA LYS A 223 -9.82 14.73 18.41
C LYS A 223 -11.25 15.29 18.27
N PRO A 224 -12.26 14.64 18.89
CA PRO A 224 -13.63 15.16 18.93
C PRO A 224 -13.69 16.53 19.61
N VAL A 225 -14.70 17.30 19.23
CA VAL A 225 -15.05 18.57 19.89
C VAL A 225 -16.07 18.24 20.97
N GLY A 226 -15.70 18.46 22.23
CA GLY A 226 -16.58 18.28 23.38
C GLY A 226 -17.71 19.30 23.41
N GLU A 227 -18.70 19.07 24.27
CA GLU A 227 -19.86 19.95 24.44
C GLU A 227 -19.48 21.39 24.85
N ASP A 228 -18.31 21.54 25.50
CA ASP A 228 -17.72 22.83 25.89
C ASP A 228 -16.94 23.52 24.76
N GLY A 229 -16.96 22.97 23.54
CA GLY A 229 -16.24 23.46 22.38
C GLY A 229 -14.73 23.14 22.39
N LYS A 230 -14.22 22.41 23.41
CA LYS A 230 -12.81 22.05 23.48
C LYS A 230 -12.53 20.77 22.71
N VAL A 231 -11.32 20.69 22.15
CA VAL A 231 -10.84 19.48 21.50
C VAL A 231 -10.22 18.57 22.55
N VAL A 232 -10.72 17.33 22.64
CA VAL A 232 -10.19 16.30 23.55
C VAL A 232 -9.56 15.20 22.71
N GLU A 233 -8.34 14.77 23.04
CA GLU A 233 -7.70 13.62 22.39
C GLU A 233 -8.21 12.33 23.03
N GLU A 234 -8.83 11.47 22.24
CA GLU A 234 -9.33 10.16 22.68
C GLU A 234 -8.61 9.05 21.92
N PRO A 235 -8.05 8.02 22.59
CA PRO A 235 -7.43 6.90 21.90
C PRO A 235 -8.48 6.00 21.23
N PHE A 236 -8.14 5.40 20.10
CA PHE A 236 -8.91 4.30 19.54
C PHE A 236 -8.64 2.99 20.30
N GLU A 237 -9.60 2.06 20.27
CA GLU A 237 -9.33 0.68 20.69
C GLU A 237 -8.63 -0.09 19.57
N CYS A 238 -7.60 -0.87 19.92
CA CYS A 238 -6.83 -1.66 18.96
C CYS A 238 -6.45 -3.01 19.56
N ASP A 239 -6.56 -4.08 18.76
CA ASP A 239 -6.05 -5.42 19.09
C ASP A 239 -4.82 -5.80 18.25
N THR A 240 -4.61 -5.09 17.15
CA THR A 240 -3.55 -5.33 16.18
C THR A 240 -2.68 -4.09 16.07
N PHE A 241 -1.36 -4.29 16.16
CA PHE A 241 -0.39 -3.20 16.24
C PHE A 241 0.67 -3.35 15.14
N PHE A 242 1.21 -2.22 14.69
CA PHE A 242 2.38 -2.20 13.84
C PHE A 242 3.58 -2.80 14.61
N PRO A 243 4.45 -3.60 13.97
CA PRO A 243 5.50 -4.34 14.68
C PRO A 243 6.64 -3.50 15.23
N ASP A 244 6.77 -2.25 14.77
CA ASP A 244 7.75 -1.28 15.24
C ASP A 244 6.98 -0.05 15.75
N ASP A 245 7.54 0.66 16.72
CA ASP A 245 6.94 1.84 17.33
C ASP A 245 7.95 2.98 17.53
N GLN A 246 9.22 2.77 17.13
CA GLN A 246 10.31 3.71 17.37
C GLN A 246 11.10 3.98 16.08
N PHE A 247 10.65 4.98 15.33
CA PHE A 247 11.31 5.42 14.10
C PHE A 247 12.40 6.46 14.37
N THR A 248 13.43 6.08 15.11
CA THR A 248 14.59 6.93 15.43
C THR A 248 15.87 6.43 14.78
N VAL A 249 16.88 7.32 14.66
CA VAL A 249 18.20 6.99 14.11
C VAL A 249 18.87 5.87 14.91
N GLU A 250 18.73 5.89 16.24
CA GLU A 250 19.26 4.86 17.14
C GLU A 250 18.64 3.47 16.89
N LYS A 251 17.40 3.43 16.39
CA LYS A 251 16.71 2.20 15.99
C LYS A 251 16.86 1.87 14.50
N GLY A 252 17.74 2.58 13.79
CA GLY A 252 18.02 2.35 12.38
C GLY A 252 16.99 2.94 11.43
N TRP A 253 16.32 4.03 11.81
CA TRP A 253 15.34 4.74 10.98
C TRP A 253 15.72 6.19 10.77
N ARG A 254 15.39 6.72 9.60
CA ARG A 254 15.47 8.14 9.28
C ARG A 254 14.11 8.64 8.84
N SER A 255 13.64 9.73 9.44
CA SER A 255 12.48 10.47 8.92
C SER A 255 12.83 11.11 7.58
N ALA A 256 11.98 10.88 6.58
CA ALA A 256 12.10 11.51 5.28
C ALA A 256 11.42 12.87 5.25
N SER A 257 11.93 13.79 4.42
CA SER A 257 11.27 15.08 4.19
C SER A 257 9.97 14.91 3.39
N SER A 258 9.08 15.90 3.46
CA SER A 258 7.85 15.95 2.67
C SER A 258 8.12 15.80 1.15
N ASP A 259 9.23 16.37 0.66
CA ASP A 259 9.66 16.26 -0.74
C ASP A 259 10.07 14.83 -1.10
N GLU A 260 10.82 14.16 -0.22
CA GLU A 260 11.19 12.75 -0.41
C GLU A 260 9.94 11.86 -0.44
N VAL A 261 8.99 12.06 0.48
CA VAL A 261 7.74 11.30 0.51
C VAL A 261 6.93 11.56 -0.76
N THR A 262 6.87 12.82 -1.21
CA THR A 262 6.22 13.21 -2.46
C THR A 262 6.80 12.44 -3.66
N GLU A 263 8.12 12.34 -3.76
CA GLU A 263 8.80 11.53 -4.79
C GLU A 263 8.43 10.04 -4.68
N TRP A 264 8.41 9.50 -3.45
CA TRP A 264 8.12 8.09 -3.20
C TRP A 264 6.70 7.72 -3.59
N VAL A 265 5.72 8.62 -3.48
CA VAL A 265 4.30 8.34 -3.76
C VAL A 265 3.80 8.91 -5.09
N GLY A 266 4.53 9.85 -5.69
CA GLY A 266 4.20 10.49 -6.96
C GLY A 266 2.98 11.42 -6.90
N GLU A 267 2.66 11.93 -5.71
CA GLU A 267 1.76 13.06 -5.49
C GLU A 267 2.26 13.89 -4.31
N GLU A 268 1.87 15.16 -4.29
CA GLU A 268 2.26 16.10 -3.25
C GLU A 268 1.80 15.61 -1.87
N VAL A 269 2.73 15.60 -0.92
CA VAL A 269 2.52 15.31 0.49
C VAL A 269 3.11 16.45 1.30
N SER A 270 2.27 17.23 1.99
CA SER A 270 2.74 18.37 2.79
C SER A 270 3.44 17.96 4.09
N GLY A 271 3.05 16.82 4.67
CA GLY A 271 3.47 16.43 6.02
C GLY A 271 2.73 17.19 7.12
N GLU A 272 1.72 17.99 6.79
CA GLU A 272 0.89 18.72 7.76
C GLU A 272 -0.29 17.89 8.25
N TRP A 273 -0.80 18.24 9.43
CA TRP A 273 -2.02 17.67 9.97
C TRP A 273 -3.24 18.26 9.25
N THR A 274 -4.14 17.38 8.82
CA THR A 274 -5.41 17.74 8.18
C THR A 274 -6.57 17.15 8.95
N ARG A 275 -7.63 17.94 9.16
CA ARG A 275 -8.80 17.51 9.94
C ARG A 275 -9.90 16.97 9.04
N GLU A 276 -10.41 15.78 9.35
CA GLU A 276 -11.57 15.17 8.69
C GLU A 276 -12.57 14.70 9.76
N GLY A 277 -13.56 15.54 10.07
CA GLY A 277 -14.53 15.25 11.14
C GLY A 277 -13.87 15.20 12.51
N GLU A 278 -14.00 14.08 13.22
CA GLU A 278 -13.42 13.86 14.56
C GLU A 278 -11.96 13.39 14.54
N VAL A 279 -11.35 13.22 13.36
CA VAL A 279 -9.97 12.78 13.25
C VAL A 279 -9.06 13.83 12.62
N GLU A 280 -7.81 13.83 13.03
CA GLU A 280 -6.73 14.50 12.31
C GLU A 280 -5.80 13.45 11.72
N VAL A 281 -5.35 13.69 10.49
CA VAL A 281 -4.44 12.81 9.76
C VAL A 281 -3.24 13.55 9.23
N GLN A 282 -2.09 12.89 9.26
CA GLN A 282 -0.83 13.41 8.75
C GLN A 282 -0.08 12.30 8.03
N MET A 283 0.38 12.56 6.81
CA MET A 283 1.18 11.60 6.05
C MET A 283 2.66 11.90 6.23
N VAL A 284 3.44 10.92 6.66
CA VAL A 284 4.89 11.01 6.89
C VAL A 284 5.60 9.81 6.28
N GLY A 285 6.94 9.88 6.19
CA GLY A 285 7.74 8.79 5.67
C GLY A 285 8.97 8.50 6.50
N PHE A 286 9.38 7.24 6.48
CA PHE A 286 10.59 6.75 7.14
C PHE A 286 11.36 5.85 6.19
N GLU A 287 12.68 5.94 6.21
CA GLU A 287 13.58 5.05 5.48
C GLU A 287 14.47 4.29 6.46
N LYS A 288 14.59 2.98 6.26
CA LYS A 288 15.45 2.14 7.10
C LYS A 288 16.91 2.42 6.75
N LEU A 289 17.69 2.79 7.75
CA LEU A 289 19.13 2.92 7.66
C LEU A 289 19.76 1.52 7.49
N LYS A 290 20.73 1.42 6.59
CA LYS A 290 21.46 0.18 6.32
C LYS A 290 22.51 -0.12 7.38
#